data_AF-A0A9N9XDC3-F1
#
_entry.id   AF-A0A9N9XDC3-F1
#
_cell.length_a   1.000
_cell.length_b   1.000
_cell.length_c   1.000
_cell.angle_alpha   90.00
_cell.angle_beta   90.00
_cell.angle_gamma   90.00
#
_symmetry.space_group_name_H-M   'P 1'
#
loop_
_entity.id
_entity.type
_entity.pdbx_description
1 polymer ?
#
loop_
_entity_poly.entity_id
_entity_poly.type
_entity_poly.pdbx_seq_one_letter_code
_entity_poly.pdbx_strand_id
1 'polypeptide(L)'
;MMGPVNQKPLPEQPFPWLTDRQVSTIPKAIIKEGEGQFWVYPSPQLFWNTMLRKGWKWRDDDIEQGDMDNIIKIHNTNNEQAWQEVLKWEHKTTVPELEFAIFWDMNYLLTDTTGLLIDAERTSGM
;
A
#
# COMPACT_ATOMS: atom_id res chain seq x y z
N MET A 1 7.77 -3.08 17.44
CA MET A 1 8.61 -2.25 16.55
C MET A 1 8.68 -2.97 15.20
N MET A 2 8.21 -2.39 14.10
CA MET A 2 8.56 -2.93 12.78
C MET A 2 10.08 -2.79 12.62
N GLY A 3 10.76 -3.87 12.22
CA GLY A 3 12.20 -3.85 11.99
C GLY A 3 12.60 -2.84 10.89
N PRO A 4 13.91 -2.59 10.72
CA PRO A 4 14.40 -1.68 9.70
C PRO A 4 13.87 -2.06 8.31
N VAL A 5 13.54 -1.04 7.51
CA VAL A 5 12.98 -1.20 6.17
C VAL A 5 13.97 -1.98 5.30
N ASN A 6 13.63 -3.23 4.95
CA ASN A 6 14.52 -4.07 4.16
C ASN A 6 14.42 -3.73 2.67
N GLN A 7 15.35 -2.92 2.18
CA GLN A 7 15.55 -2.63 0.76
C GLN A 7 16.74 -3.39 0.15
N LYS A 8 17.29 -4.39 0.84
CA LYS A 8 18.36 -5.20 0.25
C LYS A 8 17.75 -6.12 -0.81
N PRO A 9 18.35 -6.22 -2.01
CA PRO A 9 17.97 -7.23 -2.98
C PRO A 9 18.15 -8.63 -2.41
N LEU A 10 17.27 -9.55 -2.80
CA LEU A 10 17.40 -10.96 -2.44
C LEU A 10 18.35 -11.68 -3.43
N PRO A 11 19.05 -12.75 -3.02
CA PRO A 11 20.06 -13.42 -3.86
C PRO A 11 19.55 -13.89 -5.23
N GLU A 12 18.28 -14.30 -5.33
CA GLU A 12 17.66 -14.84 -6.56
C GLU A 12 16.69 -13.84 -7.20
N GLN A 13 16.86 -12.55 -6.93
CA GLN A 13 16.01 -11.52 -7.53
C GLN A 13 16.34 -11.34 -9.02
N PRO A 14 15.34 -11.32 -9.93
CA PRO A 14 15.59 -11.33 -11.38
C PRO A 14 16.21 -10.02 -11.88
N PHE A 15 15.83 -8.88 -11.30
CA PHE A 15 16.28 -7.56 -11.71
C PHE A 15 16.60 -6.67 -10.50
N PRO A 16 17.55 -5.72 -10.60
CA PRO A 16 17.74 -4.73 -9.55
C PRO A 16 16.56 -3.74 -9.54
N TRP A 17 15.76 -3.74 -8.48
CA TRP A 17 14.63 -2.83 -8.32
C TRP A 17 15.06 -1.50 -7.73
N LEU A 18 14.39 -0.41 -8.13
CA LEU A 18 14.64 0.90 -7.55
C LEU A 18 14.32 0.93 -6.05
N THR A 19 15.13 1.67 -5.31
CA THR A 19 15.03 1.84 -3.86
C THR A 19 14.41 3.17 -3.47
N ASP A 20 14.31 4.11 -4.41
CA ASP A 20 13.75 5.43 -4.18
C ASP A 20 12.28 5.36 -3.77
N ARG A 21 11.92 6.24 -2.84
CA ARG A 21 10.58 6.33 -2.29
C ARG A 21 10.00 7.71 -2.54
N GLN A 22 8.71 7.75 -2.79
CA GLN A 22 7.96 8.97 -3.01
C GLN A 22 7.18 9.36 -1.75
N VAL A 23 7.21 10.65 -1.40
CA VAL A 23 6.33 11.22 -0.37
C VAL A 23 4.97 11.51 -1.01
N SER A 24 3.90 11.04 -0.36
CA SER A 24 2.52 11.28 -0.79
C SER A 24 2.04 12.70 -0.49
N THR A 25 0.87 13.06 -1.01
CA THR A 25 0.14 14.26 -0.58
C THR A 25 -0.85 13.99 0.57
N ILE A 26 -0.97 12.71 0.97
CA ILE A 26 -1.91 12.24 1.98
C ILE A 26 -1.33 12.50 3.38
N PRO A 27 -1.99 13.32 4.22
CA PRO A 27 -1.51 13.62 5.55
C PRO A 27 -1.68 12.43 6.50
N LYS A 28 -0.78 12.30 7.46
CA LYS A 28 -0.95 11.39 8.59
C LYS A 28 -1.89 12.02 9.62
N ALA A 29 -2.83 11.23 10.15
CA ALA A 29 -3.73 11.68 11.20
C ALA A 29 -2.99 11.98 12.52
N ILE A 30 -1.91 11.26 12.82
CA ILE A 30 -1.08 11.45 14.01
C ILE A 30 0.38 11.52 13.57
N ILE A 31 1.06 12.61 13.91
CA ILE A 31 2.48 12.84 13.63
C ILE A 31 3.24 12.68 14.94
N LYS A 32 4.17 11.72 14.98
CA LYS A 32 5.07 11.54 16.12
C LYS A 32 6.27 12.46 15.99
N GLU A 33 6.90 12.79 17.11
CA GLU A 33 8.12 13.59 17.13
C GLU A 33 9.20 12.96 16.24
N GLY A 34 9.75 13.75 15.32
CA GLY A 34 10.75 13.30 14.35
C GLY A 34 10.19 12.59 13.09
N GLU A 35 8.88 12.44 12.95
CA GLU A 35 8.27 11.91 11.72
C GLU A 35 7.82 12.99 10.74
N GLY A 36 7.85 12.67 9.44
CA GLY A 36 7.26 13.50 8.40
C GLY A 36 5.73 13.52 8.46
N GLN A 37 5.14 14.62 8.00
CA GLN A 37 3.69 14.90 8.03
C GLN A 37 2.87 14.02 7.08
N PHE A 38 3.48 13.56 5.99
CA PHE A 38 2.83 12.79 4.93
C PHE A 38 3.24 11.33 4.96
N TRP A 39 2.41 10.47 4.37
CA TRP A 39 2.80 9.08 4.11
C TRP A 39 3.92 9.01 3.06
N VAL A 40 4.74 7.97 3.16
CA VAL A 40 5.81 7.71 2.18
C VAL A 40 5.54 6.35 1.55
N TYR A 41 5.37 6.32 0.24
CA TYR A 41 5.06 5.10 -0.51
C TYR A 41 6.23 4.11 -0.50
N PRO A 42 5.96 2.80 -0.67
CA PRO A 42 7.03 1.81 -0.82
C PRO A 42 7.78 2.04 -2.14
N SER A 43 9.07 1.70 -2.15
CA SER A 43 9.85 1.59 -3.38
C SER A 43 9.55 0.27 -4.10
N PRO A 44 9.86 0.15 -5.40
CA PRO A 44 9.86 -1.12 -6.14
C PRO A 44 10.52 -2.27 -5.37
N GLN A 45 11.73 -2.06 -4.85
CA GLN A 45 12.46 -3.08 -4.09
C GLN A 45 11.75 -3.48 -2.79
N LEU A 46 11.18 -2.50 -2.08
CA LEU A 46 10.48 -2.75 -0.83
C LEU A 46 9.17 -3.51 -1.07
N PHE A 47 8.46 -3.17 -2.14
CA PHE A 47 7.25 -3.85 -2.56
C PHE A 47 7.55 -5.31 -2.93
N TRP A 48 8.55 -5.55 -3.77
CA TRP A 48 9.01 -6.89 -4.13
C TRP A 48 9.30 -7.75 -2.89
N ASN A 49 10.14 -7.25 -1.98
CA ASN A 49 10.48 -7.95 -0.74
C ASN A 49 9.25 -8.22 0.14
N THR A 50 8.30 -7.29 0.16
CA THR A 50 7.06 -7.43 0.94
C THR A 50 6.14 -8.49 0.36
N MET A 51 6.00 -8.55 -0.96
CA MET A 51 5.19 -9.56 -1.66
C MET A 51 5.75 -10.97 -1.42
N LEU A 52 7.06 -11.15 -1.53
CA LEU A 52 7.71 -12.43 -1.24
C LEU A 52 7.51 -12.87 0.21
N ARG A 53 7.62 -11.94 1.19
CA ARG A 53 7.37 -12.24 2.60
C ARG A 53 5.93 -12.71 2.85
N LYS A 54 4.99 -12.29 2.01
CA LYS A 54 3.57 -12.70 2.06
C LYS A 54 3.28 -13.99 1.32
N GLY A 55 4.32 -14.70 0.87
CA GLY A 55 4.16 -15.96 0.16
C GLY A 55 3.77 -15.81 -1.31
N TRP A 56 3.81 -14.59 -1.87
CA TRP A 56 3.62 -14.41 -3.30
C TRP A 56 4.74 -15.10 -4.07
N LYS A 57 4.39 -15.81 -5.14
CA LYS A 57 5.32 -16.52 -6.01
C LYS A 57 5.20 -15.95 -7.42
N TRP A 58 6.17 -15.13 -7.80
CA TRP A 58 6.32 -14.67 -9.19
C TRP A 58 6.78 -15.84 -10.05
N ARG A 59 6.22 -16.00 -11.26
CA ARG A 59 6.78 -16.92 -12.26
C ARG A 59 7.79 -16.14 -13.11
N ASP A 60 8.78 -16.83 -13.65
CA ASP A 60 9.88 -16.19 -14.38
C ASP A 60 9.41 -15.43 -15.64
N ASP A 61 8.28 -15.84 -16.23
CA ASP A 61 7.68 -15.20 -17.40
C ASP A 61 6.67 -14.07 -17.04
N ASP A 62 6.41 -13.82 -15.75
CA ASP A 62 5.33 -12.92 -15.31
C ASP A 62 5.78 -11.46 -15.19
N ILE A 63 7.09 -11.17 -15.19
CA ILE A 63 7.61 -9.83 -14.88
C ILE A 63 8.80 -9.45 -15.77
N GLU A 64 8.69 -8.26 -16.36
CA GLU A 64 9.79 -7.56 -17.04
C GLU A 64 10.41 -6.49 -16.13
N GLN A 65 11.61 -6.02 -16.48
CA GLN A 65 12.35 -5.02 -15.69
C GLN A 65 11.57 -3.70 -15.48
N GLY A 66 10.68 -3.33 -16.41
CA GLY A 66 9.87 -2.11 -16.32
C GLY A 66 8.60 -2.25 -15.47
N ASP A 67 8.13 -3.48 -15.25
CA ASP A 67 6.81 -3.71 -14.69
C ASP A 67 6.70 -3.25 -13.25
N MET A 68 7.73 -3.46 -12.45
CA MET A 68 7.70 -3.06 -11.05
C MET A 68 7.57 -1.54 -10.89
N ASP A 69 8.24 -0.75 -11.73
CA ASP A 69 8.12 0.70 -11.71
C ASP A 69 6.70 1.14 -12.13
N ASN A 70 6.14 0.52 -13.17
CA ASN A 70 4.78 0.77 -13.62
C ASN A 70 3.74 0.44 -12.54
N ILE A 71 3.85 -0.74 -11.90
CA ILE A 71 2.96 -1.18 -10.81
C ILE A 71 2.94 -0.16 -9.68
N ILE A 72 4.12 0.28 -9.22
CA ILE A 72 4.23 1.25 -8.12
C ILE A 72 3.65 2.61 -8.52
N LYS A 73 3.93 3.09 -9.73
CA LYS A 73 3.36 4.35 -10.23
C LYS A 73 1.83 4.31 -10.29
N ILE A 74 1.26 3.21 -10.81
CA ILE A 74 -0.19 3.01 -10.88
C ILE A 74 -0.79 2.99 -9.47
N HIS A 75 -0.19 2.23 -8.55
CA HIS A 75 -0.67 2.12 -7.17
C HIS A 75 -0.65 3.47 -6.45
N ASN A 76 0.47 4.21 -6.53
CA ASN A 76 0.58 5.53 -5.90
C ASN A 76 -0.44 6.50 -6.50
N THR A 77 -0.59 6.51 -7.83
CA THR A 77 -1.58 7.35 -8.52
C THR A 77 -3.00 7.02 -8.07
N ASN A 78 -3.35 5.74 -7.95
CA ASN A 78 -4.66 5.31 -7.46
C ASN A 78 -4.91 5.81 -6.03
N ASN A 79 -3.93 5.66 -5.13
CA ASN A 79 -4.07 6.13 -3.75
C ASN A 79 -4.28 7.65 -3.67
N GLU A 80 -3.53 8.42 -4.47
CA GLU A 80 -3.70 9.88 -4.52
C GLU A 80 -5.07 10.28 -5.08
N GLN A 81 -5.56 9.58 -6.11
CA GLN A 81 -6.91 9.83 -6.65
C GLN A 81 -8.00 9.48 -5.63
N ALA A 82 -7.87 8.34 -4.95
CA ALA A 82 -8.79 7.94 -3.89
C ALA A 82 -8.83 8.99 -2.76
N TRP A 83 -7.67 9.54 -2.39
CA TRP A 83 -7.60 10.62 -1.41
C TRP A 83 -8.33 11.89 -1.89
N GLN A 84 -8.19 12.28 -3.15
CA GLN A 84 -8.95 13.41 -3.69
C GLN A 84 -10.46 13.17 -3.66
N GLU A 85 -10.92 11.94 -3.89
CA GLU A 85 -12.35 11.61 -3.78
C GLU A 85 -12.84 11.68 -2.32
N VAL A 86 -12.04 11.25 -1.34
CA VAL A 86 -12.34 11.43 0.09
C VAL A 86 -12.51 12.91 0.41
N LEU A 87 -11.56 13.76 0.00
CA LEU A 87 -11.64 15.21 0.23
C LEU A 87 -12.88 15.84 -0.42
N LYS A 88 -13.25 15.42 -1.64
CA LYS A 88 -14.48 15.87 -2.30
C LYS A 88 -15.72 15.45 -1.53
N TRP A 89 -15.73 14.24 -0.97
CA TRP A 89 -16.84 13.74 -0.16
C TRP A 89 -16.95 14.51 1.16
N GLU A 90 -15.84 14.73 1.87
CA GLU A 90 -15.83 15.52 3.12
C GLU A 90 -16.29 16.96 2.89
N HIS A 91 -15.88 17.59 1.78
CA HIS A 91 -16.32 18.94 1.44
C HIS A 91 -17.83 19.04 1.15
N LYS A 92 -18.39 18.03 0.47
CA LYS A 92 -19.84 17.94 0.20
C LYS A 92 -20.64 17.57 1.44
N THR A 93 -20.04 16.85 2.37
CA THR A 93 -20.69 16.33 3.59
C THR A 93 -20.42 17.26 4.77
N THR A 94 -20.80 18.53 4.64
CA THR A 94 -20.92 19.43 5.79
C THR A 94 -22.26 19.16 6.49
N VAL A 95 -22.37 17.99 7.11
CA VAL A 95 -23.42 17.71 8.12
C VAL A 95 -22.71 17.66 9.48
N PRO A 96 -23.08 18.52 10.44
CA PRO A 96 -22.52 18.45 11.78
C PRO A 96 -23.03 17.17 12.44
N GLU A 97 -22.11 16.36 12.92
CA GLU A 97 -22.31 15.00 13.46
C GLU A 97 -22.55 13.93 12.39
N LEU A 98 -21.51 13.13 12.10
CA LEU A 98 -21.62 11.69 11.96
C LEU A 98 -20.21 11.08 12.06
N GLU A 99 -20.03 10.24 13.08
CA GLU A 99 -18.82 9.46 13.34
C GLU A 99 -18.58 8.41 12.22
N PHE A 100 -17.32 8.37 11.75
CA PHE A 100 -16.59 7.27 11.10
C PHE A 100 -17.33 6.27 10.19
N ALA A 101 -16.98 6.24 8.88
CA ALA A 101 -16.87 4.99 8.09
C ALA A 101 -16.34 5.17 6.64
N ILE A 102 -15.08 5.56 6.41
CA ILE A 102 -14.39 5.28 5.11
C ILE A 102 -12.88 5.05 5.32
N PHE A 103 -12.49 4.10 6.18
CA PHE A 103 -11.06 3.73 6.31
C PHE A 103 -10.78 2.23 6.21
N TRP A 104 -11.78 1.43 5.83
CA TRP A 104 -11.69 -0.03 5.84
C TRP A 104 -11.56 -0.71 4.47
N ASP A 105 -11.02 -0.03 3.44
CA ASP A 105 -10.78 -0.68 2.13
C ASP A 105 -9.46 -0.32 1.43
N MET A 106 -8.42 0.00 2.21
CA MET A 106 -7.02 0.06 1.72
C MET A 106 -6.04 -0.77 2.57
N ASN A 107 -6.50 -1.33 3.69
CA ASN A 107 -5.72 -2.30 4.47
C ASN A 107 -5.91 -3.74 3.98
N TYR A 108 -6.95 -4.04 3.20
CA TYR A 108 -7.37 -5.41 2.88
C TYR A 108 -6.55 -6.12 1.78
N LEU A 109 -5.55 -5.46 1.20
CA LEU A 109 -4.61 -6.11 0.26
C LEU A 109 -3.26 -6.45 0.89
N LEU A 110 -3.05 -6.17 2.18
CA LEU A 110 -1.74 -6.32 2.79
C LEU A 110 -1.72 -7.08 4.12
N THR A 111 -2.81 -7.76 4.47
CA THR A 111 -3.05 -8.20 5.84
C THR A 111 -3.61 -9.71 5.87
N ASP A 112 -2.95 -10.79 6.38
CA ASP A 112 -3.40 -12.19 6.68
C ASP A 112 -3.13 -12.74 8.15
N THR A 113 -4.18 -13.09 8.89
CA THR A 113 -4.25 -13.87 10.17
C THR A 113 -3.37 -13.57 11.42
N THR A 114 -2.38 -12.67 11.41
CA THR A 114 -1.73 -12.16 12.66
C THR A 114 -2.15 -10.73 13.05
N GLY A 115 -3.39 -10.36 12.72
CA GLY A 115 -3.90 -8.98 12.70
C GLY A 115 -3.89 -8.39 11.29
N LEU A 116 -4.17 -9.28 10.34
CA LEU A 116 -3.83 -9.10 8.95
C LEU A 116 -5.20 -9.55 8.26
N LEU A 117 -5.96 -8.67 7.58
CA LEU A 117 -7.30 -8.90 6.96
C LEU A 117 -7.29 -9.05 5.43
N ILE A 118 -7.57 -10.28 4.97
CA ILE A 118 -8.27 -10.57 3.72
C ILE A 118 -9.29 -11.65 4.06
N ASP A 119 -10.55 -11.37 3.80
CA ASP A 119 -11.63 -12.36 3.69
C ASP A 119 -12.54 -11.87 2.57
N ALA A 120 -12.22 -12.37 1.37
CA ALA A 120 -13.14 -12.42 0.26
C ALA A 120 -13.49 -13.90 0.03
N GLU A 121 -14.43 -14.44 0.80
CA GLU A 121 -15.25 -15.55 0.31
C GLU A 121 -16.73 -15.25 0.51
N ARG A 122 -17.38 -15.23 -0.63
CA ARG A 122 -18.80 -15.05 -0.90
C ARG A 122 -19.55 -16.29 -0.44
N THR A 123 -20.67 -16.07 0.24
CA THR A 123 -21.69 -17.08 0.49
C THR A 123 -22.16 -17.75 -0.80
N SER A 124 -22.23 -19.09 -0.80
CA SER A 124 -23.33 -19.81 -1.48
C SER A 124 -23.53 -21.23 -0.92
N GLY A 125 -24.65 -21.42 -0.21
CA GLY A 125 -25.55 -22.57 -0.36
C GLY A 125 -25.21 -23.89 0.34
N MET A 126 -25.85 -24.12 1.50
CA MET A 126 -27.02 -25.00 1.64
C MET A 126 -27.79 -24.65 2.92
#